data_AF-A0A0E0KP67-F1
#
_entry.id   AF-A0A0E0KP67-F1
#
_cell.length_a   1.000
_cell.length_b   1.000
_cell.length_c   1.000
_cell.angle_alpha   90.00
_cell.angle_beta   90.00
_cell.angle_gamma   90.00
#
_symmetry.space_group_name_H-M   'P 1'
#
loop_
_entity.id
_entity.type
_entity.pdbx_description
1 polymer ?
#
loop_
_entity_poly.entity_id
_entity_poly.type
_entity_poly.pdbx_seq_one_letter_code
_entity_poly.pdbx_strand_id
1 'polypeptide(L)'
;MTEPQMEALRQELGRAEAQAQRLAREAARTTESVKTACRTLRLALNDMGTKARGVPGENASALEFCEWNQEAGCIVSDCATAYGDCCARVSAAFTL
;
A
#
# COMPACT_ATOMS: atom_id res chain seq x y z
N MET A 1 -12.56 -34.30 -31.52
CA MET A 1 -11.80 -33.03 -31.57
C MET A 1 -10.68 -33.23 -32.58
N THR A 2 -10.47 -32.29 -33.51
CA THR A 2 -9.45 -32.45 -34.55
C THR A 2 -8.06 -32.05 -34.02
N GLU A 3 -7.00 -32.67 -34.55
CA GLU A 3 -5.60 -32.35 -34.23
C GLU A 3 -5.28 -30.84 -34.16
N PRO A 4 -5.68 -30.00 -35.12
CA PRO A 4 -5.45 -28.55 -35.05
C PRO A 4 -6.17 -27.85 -33.89
N GLN A 5 -7.32 -28.36 -33.43
CA GLN A 5 -8.03 -27.78 -32.28
C GLN A 5 -7.31 -28.09 -30.96
N MET A 6 -6.75 -29.29 -30.82
CA MET A 6 -5.92 -29.66 -29.66
C MET A 6 -4.67 -28.78 -29.57
N GLU A 7 -4.02 -28.52 -30.69
CA GLU A 7 -2.80 -27.73 -30.72
C GLU A 7 -3.07 -26.24 -30.43
N ALA A 8 -4.15 -25.70 -30.98
CA ALA A 8 -4.60 -24.34 -30.63
C ALA A 8 -4.88 -24.20 -29.13
N LEU A 9 -5.56 -25.18 -28.52
CA LEU A 9 -5.82 -25.20 -27.07
C LEU A 9 -4.54 -25.25 -26.23
N ARG A 10 -3.56 -26.07 -26.63
CA ARG A 10 -2.25 -26.12 -25.95
C ARG A 10 -1.50 -24.80 -26.03
N GLN A 11 -1.55 -24.15 -27.20
CA GLN A 11 -0.89 -22.86 -27.39
C GLN A 11 -1.55 -21.77 -26.56
N GLU A 12 -2.88 -21.71 -26.51
CA GLU A 12 -3.61 -20.77 -25.66
C GLU A 12 -3.36 -21.03 -24.17
N LEU A 13 -3.34 -22.30 -23.75
CA LEU A 13 -2.99 -22.65 -22.38
C LEU A 13 -1.58 -22.18 -22.01
N GLY A 14 -0.60 -22.39 -22.90
CA GLY A 14 0.77 -21.93 -22.68
C GLY A 14 0.88 -20.41 -22.58
N ARG A 15 0.11 -19.66 -23.38
CA ARG A 15 0.05 -18.19 -23.27
C ARG A 15 -0.60 -17.75 -21.98
N ALA A 16 -1.71 -18.36 -21.59
CA ALA A 16 -2.41 -18.06 -20.33
C ALA A 16 -1.51 -18.34 -19.12
N GLU A 17 -0.76 -19.43 -19.13
CA GLU A 17 0.19 -19.77 -18.08
C GLU A 17 1.34 -18.74 -18.00
N ALA A 18 1.95 -18.39 -19.14
CA ALA A 18 3.00 -17.37 -19.17
C ALA A 18 2.49 -16.01 -18.66
N GLN A 19 1.26 -15.63 -19.03
CA GLN A 19 0.62 -14.42 -18.53
C GLN A 19 0.35 -14.49 -17.02
N ALA A 20 -0.16 -15.62 -16.52
CA ALA A 20 -0.39 -15.82 -15.09
C ALA A 20 0.92 -15.74 -14.29
N GLN A 21 2.00 -16.36 -14.78
CA GLN A 21 3.33 -16.26 -14.15
C GLN A 21 3.86 -14.83 -14.15
N ARG A 22 3.70 -14.08 -15.25
CA ARG A 22 4.08 -12.67 -15.32
C ARG A 22 3.31 -11.84 -14.29
N LEU A 23 2.00 -12.00 -14.23
CA LEU A 23 1.14 -11.31 -13.27
C LEU A 23 1.49 -11.67 -11.83
N ALA A 24 1.80 -12.93 -11.54
CA ALA A 24 2.24 -13.35 -10.21
C ALA A 24 3.54 -12.66 -9.79
N ARG A 25 4.53 -12.56 -10.69
CA ARG A 25 5.79 -11.83 -10.42
C ARG A 25 5.56 -10.33 -10.25
N GLU A 26 4.64 -9.73 -10.99
CA GLU A 26 4.28 -8.32 -10.84
C GLU A 26 3.57 -8.07 -9.51
N ALA A 27 2.60 -8.90 -9.15
CA ALA A 27 1.92 -8.84 -7.87
C ALA A 27 2.91 -8.95 -6.71
N ALA A 28 3.84 -9.92 -6.75
CA ALA A 28 4.86 -10.07 -5.71
C ALA A 28 5.74 -8.82 -5.55
N ARG A 29 6.18 -8.22 -6.66
CA ARG A 29 6.96 -6.96 -6.64
C ARG A 29 6.15 -5.79 -6.06
N THR A 30 4.89 -5.67 -6.44
CA THR A 30 3.99 -4.63 -5.91
C THR A 30 3.76 -4.80 -4.41
N THR A 31 3.49 -6.03 -3.96
CA THR A 31 3.31 -6.33 -2.53
C THR A 31 4.54 -5.95 -1.72
N GLU A 32 5.75 -6.25 -2.21
CA GLU A 32 6.98 -5.93 -1.48
C GLU A 32 7.26 -4.42 -1.41
N SER A 33 6.96 -3.70 -2.51
CA SER A 33 7.01 -2.24 -2.54
C SER A 33 6.04 -1.62 -1.53
N VAL A 34 4.80 -2.12 -1.51
CA VAL A 34 3.75 -1.68 -0.59
C VAL A 34 4.13 -1.95 0.87
N LYS A 35 4.66 -3.14 1.20
CA LYS A 35 5.18 -3.45 2.54
C LYS A 35 6.26 -2.45 2.97
N THR A 36 7.17 -2.11 2.06
CA THR A 36 8.23 -1.13 2.32
C THR A 36 7.66 0.26 2.60
N ALA A 37 6.73 0.73 1.77
CA ALA A 37 6.05 2.02 1.97
C ALA A 37 5.31 2.07 3.32
N CYS A 38 4.58 1.03 3.69
CA CYS A 38 3.85 0.97 4.96
C CYS A 38 4.78 0.90 6.17
N ARG A 39 5.91 0.20 6.06
CA ARG A 39 6.94 0.22 7.09
C ARG A 39 7.51 1.62 7.28
N THR A 40 7.82 2.33 6.20
CA THR A 40 8.30 3.72 6.25
C THR A 40 7.26 4.63 6.86
N LEU A 41 5.99 4.52 6.45
CA LEU A 41 4.90 5.31 7.01
C LEU A 41 4.76 5.09 8.51
N ARG A 42 4.79 3.85 8.99
CA ARG A 42 4.74 3.54 10.42
C ARG A 42 5.90 4.17 11.19
N LEU A 43 7.11 4.13 10.64
CA LEU A 43 8.27 4.76 11.29
C LEU A 43 8.09 6.27 11.39
N ALA A 44 7.67 6.93 10.31
CA ALA A 44 7.39 8.36 10.33
C ALA A 44 6.29 8.73 11.34
N LEU A 45 5.21 7.94 11.40
CA LEU A 45 4.13 8.12 12.37
C LEU A 45 4.63 7.97 13.82
N ASN A 46 5.47 6.97 14.10
CA ASN A 46 6.09 6.79 15.42
C ASN A 46 7.03 7.96 15.77
N ASP A 47 7.84 8.44 14.83
CA ASP A 47 8.74 9.57 15.03
C ASP A 47 7.98 10.87 15.32
N MET A 48 6.78 11.04 14.74
CA MET A 48 5.84 12.11 15.08
C MET A 48 5.15 11.92 16.45
N GLY A 49 5.48 10.85 17.19
CA GLY A 49 4.90 10.54 18.50
C GLY A 49 3.48 9.97 18.43
N THR A 50 2.99 9.63 17.24
CA THR A 50 1.66 9.05 17.06
C THR A 50 1.69 7.54 17.27
N LYS A 51 0.64 7.00 17.90
CA LYS A 51 0.48 5.56 18.10
C LYS A 51 -0.33 4.97 16.95
N ALA A 52 0.31 4.74 15.80
CA ALA A 52 -0.31 3.99 14.73
C ALA A 52 -0.35 2.49 15.05
N ARG A 53 -1.42 1.79 14.67
CA ARG A 53 -1.46 0.33 14.73
C ARG A 53 -0.26 -0.29 13.96
N GLY A 54 0.21 -1.45 14.40
CA GLY A 54 1.27 -2.17 13.67
C GLY A 54 0.84 -2.51 12.23
N VAL A 55 1.76 -2.35 11.28
CA VAL A 55 1.57 -2.79 9.88
C VAL A 55 1.11 -4.25 9.87
N PRO A 56 0.06 -4.61 9.11
CA PRO A 56 -0.42 -5.99 9.00
C PRO A 56 0.68 -6.95 8.54
N GLY A 57 0.67 -8.17 9.10
CA GLY A 57 1.66 -9.22 8.79
C GLY A 57 1.48 -9.83 7.41
N GLU A 58 2.40 -10.71 6.99
CA GLU A 58 2.38 -11.30 5.62
C GLU A 58 1.13 -12.11 5.28
N ASN A 59 0.45 -12.64 6.30
CA ASN A 59 -0.77 -13.42 6.15
C ASN A 59 -2.04 -12.57 6.34
N ALA A 60 -1.91 -11.25 6.48
CA ALA A 60 -3.05 -10.37 6.63
C ALA A 60 -3.86 -10.32 5.34
N SER A 61 -5.17 -10.25 5.50
CA SER A 61 -6.09 -10.09 4.37
C SER A 61 -5.90 -8.72 3.71
N ALA A 62 -6.32 -8.62 2.44
CA ALA A 62 -6.38 -7.34 1.75
C ALA A 62 -7.27 -6.31 2.48
N LEU A 63 -8.32 -6.78 3.17
CA LEU A 63 -9.21 -5.93 3.97
C LEU A 63 -8.47 -5.32 5.16
N GLU A 64 -7.75 -6.13 5.95
CA GLU A 64 -6.96 -5.64 7.10
C GLU A 64 -5.91 -4.61 6.65
N PHE A 65 -5.36 -4.79 5.46
CA PHE A 65 -4.43 -3.84 4.87
C PHE A 65 -5.10 -2.52 4.48
N CYS A 66 -6.30 -2.58 3.87
CA CYS A 66 -7.08 -1.39 3.55
C CYS A 66 -7.49 -0.61 4.81
N GLU A 67 -7.94 -1.30 5.84
CA GLU A 67 -8.30 -0.69 7.13
C GLU A 67 -7.11 0.01 7.76
N TRP A 68 -5.96 -0.68 7.84
CA TRP A 68 -4.74 -0.09 8.37
C TRP A 68 -4.28 1.14 7.56
N ASN A 69 -4.35 1.07 6.22
CA ASN A 69 -3.95 2.19 5.37
C ASN A 69 -4.88 3.39 5.55
N GLN A 70 -6.19 3.17 5.74
CA GLN A 70 -7.14 4.22 6.04
C GLN A 70 -6.85 4.87 7.41
N GLU A 71 -6.63 4.05 8.45
CA GLU A 71 -6.26 4.54 9.80
C GLU A 71 -4.98 5.39 9.74
N ALA A 72 -3.93 4.88 9.09
CA ALA A 72 -2.67 5.60 8.93
C ALA A 72 -2.87 6.94 8.19
N GLY A 73 -3.72 6.96 7.16
CA GLY A 73 -4.09 8.17 6.44
C GLY A 73 -4.78 9.21 7.32
N CYS A 74 -5.71 8.78 8.18
CA CYS A 74 -6.35 9.66 9.16
C CYS A 74 -5.33 10.28 10.12
N ILE A 75 -4.42 9.48 10.68
CA ILE A 75 -3.38 9.97 11.60
C ILE A 75 -2.48 11.00 10.90
N VAL A 76 -2.09 10.76 9.65
CA VAL A 76 -1.30 11.72 8.86
C VAL A 76 -2.07 13.04 8.70
N SER A 77 -3.37 12.97 8.38
CA SER A 77 -4.22 14.16 8.24
C SER A 77 -4.33 14.96 9.54
N ASP A 78 -4.47 14.28 10.67
CA ASP A 78 -4.54 14.93 11.98
C ASP A 78 -3.21 15.64 12.32
N CYS A 79 -2.08 14.98 12.04
CA CYS A 79 -0.75 15.59 12.21
C CYS A 79 -0.57 16.83 11.35
N ALA A 80 -0.99 16.77 10.08
CA ALA A 80 -0.90 17.89 9.16
C ALA A 80 -1.76 19.09 9.63
N THR A 81 -2.96 18.80 10.15
CA THR A 81 -3.84 19.83 10.74
C THR A 81 -3.19 20.49 11.95
N ALA A 82 -2.71 19.69 12.91
CA ALA A 82 -2.06 20.22 14.11
C ALA A 82 -0.81 21.05 13.80
N TYR A 83 -0.02 20.62 12.81
CA TYR A 83 1.12 21.39 12.32
C TYR A 83 0.68 22.71 11.68
N GLY A 84 -0.35 22.69 10.83
CA GLY A 84 -0.92 23.89 10.21
C GLY A 84 -1.40 24.92 11.23
N ASP A 85 -2.12 24.47 12.27
CA ASP A 85 -2.60 25.32 13.36
C ASP A 85 -1.44 25.94 14.15
N CYS A 86 -0.38 25.16 14.41
CA CYS A 86 0.83 25.65 15.05
C CYS A 86 1.48 26.77 14.22
N CYS A 87 1.66 26.54 12.92
CA CYS A 87 2.21 27.54 12.02
C CYS A 87 1.36 28.83 12.00
N ALA A 88 0.03 28.70 11.92
CA ALA A 88 -0.86 29.86 11.93
C ALA A 88 -0.72 30.69 13.21
N ARG A 89 -0.62 30.04 14.37
CA ARG A 89 -0.41 30.73 15.66
C ARG A 89 0.93 31.45 15.73
N VAL A 90 2.00 30.81 15.26
CA VAL A 90 3.33 31.42 15.22
C VAL A 90 3.34 32.62 14.28
N SER A 91 2.76 32.50 13.09
CA SER A 91 2.63 33.61 12.15
C SER A 91 1.83 34.77 12.74
N ALA A 92 0.71 34.50 13.41
CA ALA A 92 -0.10 35.52 14.07
C ALA A 92 0.69 36.26 15.16
N ALA A 93 1.54 35.56 15.93
CA ALA A 93 2.38 36.16 16.95
C ALA A 93 3.44 37.12 16.38
N PHE A 94 3.91 36.91 15.15
CA PHE A 94 4.84 37.83 14.47
C PHE A 94 4.15 39.05 13.83
N THR A 95 2.83 39.01 13.66
CA THR A 95 2.05 40.13 13.11
C THR A 95 1.51 41.09 14.16
N LEU A 96 1.66 40.77 15.45
CA LEU A 96 1.33 41.63 16.60
C LEU A 96 2.56 42.42 17.05
#